data_AF-A0A842HUC8-F1
#
_entry.id   AF-A0A842HUC8-F1
#
_cell.length_a   1.000
_cell.length_b   1.000
_cell.length_c   1.000
_cell.angle_alpha   90.00
_cell.angle_beta   90.00
_cell.angle_gamma   90.00
#
_symmetry.space_group_name_H-M   'P 1'
#
loop_
_entity.id
_entity.type
_entity.pdbx_description
1 polymer ?
#
loop_
_entity_poly.entity_id
_entity_poly.type
_entity_poly.pdbx_seq_one_letter_code
_entity_poly.pdbx_strand_id
1 'polypeptide(L)'
;MPSTSRGGPVPNSPYSESYYNSLAVVLQRRDWENPGVTQLNRLAAHPPFASWRNSEEARTDRPSQQLRSLNGEWTRPVAAH
;
A
#
# COMPACT_ATOMS: atom_id res chain seq x y z
N MET A 1 39.58 -13.29 27.17
CA MET A 1 38.82 -12.23 26.47
C MET A 1 37.72 -12.92 25.67
N PRO A 2 36.46 -12.96 26.12
CA PRO A 2 35.42 -13.64 25.38
C PRO A 2 35.02 -12.80 24.16
N SER A 3 35.03 -13.45 23.00
CA SER A 3 34.63 -12.90 21.69
C SER A 3 33.14 -12.60 21.71
N THR A 4 32.75 -11.32 21.59
CA THR A 4 31.36 -10.94 21.40
C THR A 4 30.93 -11.33 20.00
N SER A 5 30.16 -12.42 19.92
CA SER A 5 29.37 -12.80 18.75
C SER A 5 28.61 -11.58 18.23
N ARG A 6 28.88 -11.21 16.97
CA ARG A 6 28.16 -10.16 16.24
C ARG A 6 26.71 -10.64 16.09
N GLY A 7 25.85 -10.22 17.02
CA GLY A 7 24.42 -10.52 16.99
C GLY A 7 23.84 -10.13 15.63
N GLY A 8 23.23 -11.09 14.96
CA GLY A 8 22.49 -10.85 13.72
C GLY A 8 21.34 -9.86 13.96
N PRO A 9 20.78 -9.27 12.90
CA PRO A 9 19.64 -8.38 13.03
C PRO A 9 18.51 -9.08 13.79
N VAL A 10 18.13 -8.50 14.93
CA VAL A 10 16.99 -8.96 15.72
C VAL A 10 15.72 -8.69 14.92
N PRO A 11 14.93 -9.73 14.57
CA PRO A 11 13.65 -9.53 13.92
C PRO A 11 12.76 -8.72 14.86
N ASN A 12 12.14 -7.67 14.33
CA ASN A 12 11.26 -6.74 15.02
C ASN A 12 11.91 -5.81 16.07
N SER A 13 13.06 -5.19 15.77
CA SER A 13 13.61 -4.10 16.59
C SER A 13 12.86 -2.77 16.40
N PRO A 14 12.39 -2.08 17.45
CA PRO A 14 11.64 -0.82 17.33
C PRO A 14 12.43 0.36 16.75
N TYR A 15 13.74 0.18 16.57
CA TYR A 15 14.65 1.19 16.02
C TYR A 15 14.98 0.97 14.53
N SER A 16 14.35 0.02 13.84
CA SER A 16 14.53 -0.18 12.39
C SER A 16 13.33 0.35 11.59
N GLU A 17 13.58 0.99 10.44
CA GLU A 17 12.54 1.43 9.50
C GLU A 17 11.64 0.27 9.05
N SER A 18 12.22 -0.94 8.98
CA SER A 18 11.52 -2.18 8.65
C SER A 18 10.52 -2.63 9.71
N TYR A 19 10.68 -2.22 10.97
CA TYR A 19 9.79 -2.62 12.07
C TYR A 19 8.41 -2.03 11.93
N TYR A 20 8.33 -0.72 11.63
CA TYR A 20 7.06 -0.04 11.37
C TYR A 20 6.35 -0.56 10.12
N ASN A 21 7.08 -1.24 9.22
CA ASN A 21 6.56 -1.89 8.02
C ASN A 21 6.31 -3.40 8.22
N SER A 22 6.50 -3.94 9.43
CA SER A 22 6.23 -5.34 9.71
C SER A 22 4.73 -5.60 9.84
N LEU A 23 4.27 -6.75 9.35
CA LEU A 23 2.85 -7.14 9.42
C LEU A 23 2.32 -7.14 10.87
N ALA A 24 3.14 -7.58 11.82
CA ALA A 24 2.77 -7.63 13.24
C ALA A 24 2.44 -6.24 13.79
N VAL A 25 3.26 -5.22 13.48
CA VAL A 25 3.07 -3.84 13.94
C VAL A 25 1.83 -3.23 13.27
N VAL A 26 1.63 -3.46 11.97
CA VAL A 26 0.44 -2.95 11.25
C VAL A 26 -0.85 -3.55 11.82
N LEU A 27 -0.91 -4.87 12.05
CA LEU A 27 -2.10 -5.55 12.58
C LEU A 27 -2.41 -5.20 14.03
N GLN A 28 -1.39 -4.91 14.85
CA GLN A 28 -1.58 -4.53 16.25
C GLN A 28 -2.42 -3.26 16.42
N ARG A 29 -2.42 -2.37 15.42
CA ARG A 29 -3.17 -1.10 15.46
C ARG A 29 -4.68 -1.27 15.41
N ARG A 30 -5.18 -2.36 14.82
CA ARG A 30 -6.62 -2.65 14.69
C ARG A 30 -7.41 -1.47 14.13
N ASP A 31 -6.87 -0.80 13.11
CA ASP A 31 -7.48 0.42 12.55
C ASP A 31 -8.94 0.16 12.07
N TRP A 32 -9.28 -1.09 11.68
CA TRP A 32 -10.65 -1.48 11.30
C TRP A 32 -11.66 -1.57 12.47
N GLU A 33 -11.19 -1.64 13.72
CA GLU A 33 -12.02 -1.61 14.93
C GLU A 33 -12.14 -0.19 15.52
N ASN A 34 -11.49 0.81 14.90
CA ASN A 34 -11.48 2.19 15.37
C ASN A 34 -12.24 3.13 14.41
N PRO A 35 -13.47 3.57 14.74
CA PRO A 35 -14.26 4.45 13.86
C PRO A 35 -13.65 5.85 13.67
N GLY A 36 -12.71 6.26 14.53
CA GLY A 36 -11.93 7.49 14.33
C GLY A 36 -10.90 7.37 13.20
N VAL A 37 -10.52 6.15 12.82
CA VAL A 37 -9.57 5.89 11.73
C VAL A 37 -10.35 5.44 10.49
N THR A 38 -10.79 6.40 9.68
CA THR A 38 -11.54 6.12 8.43
C THR A 38 -10.63 5.93 7.21
N GLN A 39 -9.38 6.41 7.29
CA GLN A 39 -8.38 6.34 6.22
C GLN A 39 -6.98 6.56 6.81
N LEU A 40 -5.95 6.03 6.14
CA LEU A 40 -4.55 6.39 6.37
C LEU A 40 -3.89 6.61 5.02
N ASN A 41 -3.17 7.72 4.85
CA ASN A 41 -2.42 8.07 3.63
C ASN A 41 -3.25 8.09 2.32
N ARG A 42 -4.59 8.18 2.42
CA ARG A 42 -5.47 8.33 1.25
C ARG A 42 -5.36 9.75 0.72
N LEU A 43 -5.29 9.87 -0.60
CA LEU A 43 -5.31 11.17 -1.28
C LEU A 43 -6.69 11.84 -1.16
N ALA A 44 -6.73 13.15 -1.38
CA ALA A 44 -7.99 13.89 -1.41
C ALA A 44 -8.90 13.37 -2.52
N ALA A 45 -10.21 13.42 -2.28
CA ALA A 45 -11.20 13.11 -3.31
C ALA A 45 -11.13 14.13 -4.45
N HIS A 46 -11.38 13.67 -5.67
CA HIS A 46 -11.36 14.49 -6.88
C HIS A 46 -12.40 13.99 -7.90
N PRO A 47 -12.82 14.82 -8.87
CA PRO A 47 -13.57 14.34 -10.04
C PRO A 47 -12.80 13.30 -10.85
N PRO A 48 -13.44 12.50 -11.71
CA PRO A 48 -12.75 11.50 -12.53
C PRO A 48 -11.59 12.11 -13.33
N PHE A 49 -10.41 11.49 -13.23
CA PHE A 49 -9.22 11.90 -13.96
C PHE A 49 -8.76 10.80 -14.91
N ALA A 50 -8.58 11.16 -16.19
CA ALA A 50 -7.91 10.32 -17.18
C ALA A 50 -6.49 10.81 -17.52
N SER A 51 -6.09 12.03 -17.11
CA SER A 51 -4.75 12.58 -17.37
C SER A 51 -4.33 12.56 -18.86
N TRP A 52 -5.24 12.91 -19.78
CA TRP A 52 -4.90 13.11 -21.20
C TRP A 52 -3.74 14.09 -21.40
N ARG A 53 -2.87 13.78 -22.36
CA ARG A 53 -1.76 14.66 -22.79
C ARG A 53 -2.06 15.40 -24.09
N ASN A 54 -3.25 15.17 -24.66
CA ASN A 54 -3.76 15.79 -25.87
C ASN A 54 -5.21 16.26 -25.64
N SER A 55 -5.52 17.49 -26.07
CA SER A 55 -6.83 18.11 -25.86
C SER A 55 -7.95 17.53 -26.73
N GLU A 56 -7.64 17.06 -27.94
CA GLU A 56 -8.62 16.42 -28.83
C GLU A 56 -9.05 15.05 -28.28
N GLU A 57 -8.11 14.30 -27.72
CA GLU A 57 -8.42 13.03 -27.03
C GLU A 57 -9.34 13.26 -25.83
N ALA A 58 -9.08 14.30 -25.04
CA ALA A 58 -9.93 14.68 -23.91
C ALA A 58 -11.33 15.13 -24.37
N ARG A 59 -11.42 15.89 -25.45
CA ARG A 59 -12.71 16.38 -25.99
C ARG A 59 -13.58 15.23 -26.51
N THR A 60 -12.96 14.21 -27.10
CA THR A 60 -13.66 13.07 -27.73
C THR A 60 -13.77 11.85 -26.82
N ASP A 61 -13.40 12.00 -25.55
CA ASP A 61 -13.42 10.92 -24.53
C ASP A 61 -12.67 9.66 -24.99
N ARG A 62 -11.54 9.84 -25.70
CA ARG A 62 -10.71 8.71 -26.10
C ARG A 62 -10.03 8.11 -24.87
N PRO A 63 -9.74 6.80 -24.84
CA PRO A 63 -8.96 6.21 -23.76
C PRO A 63 -7.58 6.87 -23.62
N SER A 64 -7.23 7.28 -22.40
CA SER A 64 -5.92 7.85 -22.11
C SER A 64 -4.87 6.75 -21.88
N GLN A 65 -3.67 6.93 -22.44
CA GLN A 65 -2.52 6.04 -22.19
C GLN A 65 -1.99 6.14 -20.75
N GLN A 66 -2.35 7.19 -20.00
CA GLN A 66 -1.93 7.44 -18.62
C GLN A 66 -2.85 6.73 -17.61
N LEU A 67 -4.02 6.26 -18.06
CA LEU A 67 -4.97 5.51 -17.25
C LEU A 67 -4.89 4.02 -17.62
N ARG A 68 -4.47 3.17 -16.69
CA ARG A 68 -4.30 1.72 -16.92
C ARG A 68 -5.31 0.93 -16.11
N SER A 69 -6.01 0.00 -16.78
CA SER A 69 -6.83 -1.01 -16.11
C SER A 69 -5.94 -2.11 -15.54
N LEU A 70 -6.19 -2.48 -14.28
CA LEU A 70 -5.61 -3.67 -13.62
C LEU A 70 -6.67 -4.76 -13.37
N ASN A 71 -7.82 -4.63 -14.02
CA ASN A 71 -8.86 -5.66 -13.98
C ASN A 71 -8.36 -6.93 -14.69
N GLY A 72 -8.65 -8.10 -14.13
CA GLY A 72 -8.19 -9.39 -14.66
C GLY A 72 -8.12 -10.44 -13.56
N GLU A 73 -7.30 -11.47 -13.79
CA GLU A 73 -7.04 -12.51 -12.79
C GLU A 73 -6.04 -12.02 -11.75
N TRP A 74 -6.40 -12.20 -10.47
CA TRP A 74 -5.54 -11.88 -9.34
C TRP A 74 -5.21 -13.16 -8.59
N THR A 75 -3.93 -13.37 -8.28
CA THR A 75 -3.53 -14.43 -7.36
C THR A 75 -4.10 -14.13 -5.97
N ARG A 76 -5.03 -14.97 -5.51
CA ARG A 76 -5.63 -14.89 -4.19
C ARG A 76 -5.31 -16.17 -3.40
N PRO A 77 -4.92 -16.08 -2.12
CA PRO A 77 -4.86 -17.26 -1.26
C PRO A 77 -6.28 -17.83 -1.13
N VAL A 78 -6.45 -19.13 -1.38
CA VAL A 78 -7.67 -19.83 -1.00
C VAL A 78 -7.67 -20.01 0.51
N ALA A 79 -8.74 -19.59 1.19
CA ALA A 79 -8.92 -19.92 2.59
C ALA A 79 -9.07 -21.44 2.71
N ALA A 80 -8.15 -22.09 3.41
CA ALA A 80 -8.42 -23.44 3.93
C ALA A 80 -9.55 -23.29 4.96
N HIS A 81 -10.67 -23.94 4.69
CA HIS A 81 -11.77 -24.09 5.65
C HIS A 81 -11.35 -25.01 6.80
#